data_AF-A0A257RSN8-F1
#
_entry.id   AF-A0A257RSN8-F1
#
_cell.length_a   1.000
_cell.length_b   1.000
_cell.length_c   1.000
_cell.angle_alpha   90.00
_cell.angle_beta   90.00
_cell.angle_gamma   90.00
#
_symmetry.space_group_name_H-M   'P 1'
#
loop_
_entity.id
_entity.type
_entity.pdbx_description
1 polymer ?
#
loop_
_entity_poly.entity_id
_entity_poly.type
_entity_poly.pdbx_seq_one_letter_code
_entity_poly.pdbx_strand_id
1 'polypeptide(L)'
;MDPEIKRQLEEIHALAKDNHQMLRAIRRHQWYGVISTVIFWAVLLVAPLYLYQQYLQPIVDKFSVSAGVPATGPFGLPTFAELQKLLNPFQSK
;
A
#
# COMPACT_ATOMS: atom_id res chain seq x y z
N MET A 1 16.67 -1.04 58.14
CA MET A 1 16.37 -1.54 56.78
C MET A 1 17.06 -2.88 56.67
N ASP A 2 16.29 -3.96 56.67
CA ASP A 2 16.81 -5.33 56.54
C ASP A 2 17.68 -5.45 55.29
N PRO A 3 18.88 -6.08 55.36
CA PRO A 3 19.75 -6.26 54.20
C PRO A 3 19.06 -7.03 53.07
N GLU A 4 18.13 -7.92 53.42
CA GLU A 4 17.33 -8.68 52.46
C GLU A 4 16.41 -7.79 51.60
N ILE A 5 15.75 -6.81 52.23
CA ILE A 5 14.87 -5.86 51.52
C ILE A 5 15.66 -5.02 50.53
N LYS A 6 16.88 -4.60 50.90
CA LYS A 6 17.76 -3.85 49.99
C LYS A 6 18.14 -4.67 48.75
N ARG A 7 18.47 -5.95 48.96
CA ARG A 7 18.84 -6.87 47.88
C ARG A 7 17.68 -7.08 46.90
N GLN A 8 16.48 -7.33 47.41
CA GLN A 8 15.28 -7.51 46.59
C GLN A 8 14.94 -6.23 45.82
N LEU A 9 15.08 -5.06 46.43
CA LEU A 9 14.83 -3.78 45.76
C LEU A 9 15.82 -3.53 44.61
N GLU A 10 17.08 -3.92 44.80
CA GLU A 10 18.12 -3.81 43.77
C GLU A 10 17.88 -4.79 42.61
N GLU A 11 17.47 -6.03 42.89
CA GLU A 11 17.05 -6.99 41.87
C GLU A 11 15.84 -6.48 41.06
N ILE A 12 14.81 -5.95 41.73
CA ILE A 12 13.63 -5.39 41.06
C ILE A 12 14.03 -4.20 40.17
N HIS A 13 14.91 -3.33 40.66
CA HIS A 13 15.39 -2.19 39.89
C HIS A 13 16.22 -2.63 38.67
N ALA A 14 17.07 -3.64 38.81
CA ALA A 14 17.82 -4.23 37.70
C ALA A 14 16.87 -4.82 36.64
N LEU A 15 15.88 -5.61 37.06
CA LEU A 15 14.87 -6.18 36.17
C LEU A 15 14.05 -5.12 35.44
N ALA A 16 13.66 -4.05 36.13
CA ALA A 16 12.94 -2.94 35.52
C ALA A 16 13.80 -2.19 34.47
N LYS A 17 15.08 -2.00 34.76
CA LYS A 17 16.03 -1.37 33.85
C LYS A 17 16.24 -2.20 32.58
N ASP A 18 16.36 -3.52 32.71
CA ASP A 18 16.52 -4.43 31.58
C ASP A 18 15.25 -4.49 30.73
N ASN A 19 14.07 -4.51 31.36
CA ASN A 19 12.79 -4.42 30.65
C ASN A 19 12.67 -3.14 29.83
N HIS A 20 13.08 -2.00 30.39
CA HIS A 20 13.04 -0.73 29.68
C HIS A 20 13.94 -0.74 28.43
N GLN A 21 15.15 -1.31 28.54
CA GLN A 21 16.07 -1.46 27.42
C GLN A 21 15.49 -2.37 26.33
N MET A 22 14.87 -3.49 26.73
CA MET A 22 14.27 -4.43 25.80
C MET A 22 13.07 -3.80 25.06
N LEU A 23 12.18 -3.11 25.77
CA LEU A 23 11.05 -2.39 25.15
C LEU A 23 11.52 -1.30 24.18
N ARG A 24 12.63 -0.62 24.50
CA ARG A 24 13.24 0.37 23.60
C ARG A 24 13.80 -0.28 22.33
N ALA A 25 14.43 -1.44 22.46
CA ALA A 25 14.90 -2.22 21.31
C ALA A 25 13.71 -2.75 20.47
N ILE A 26 12.61 -3.14 21.13
CA ILE A 26 11.39 -3.63 20.48
C ILE A 26 10.76 -2.55 19.59
N ARG A 27 10.64 -1.34 20.14
CA ARG A 27 10.00 -0.22 19.43
C ARG A 27 10.70 0.08 18.10
N ARG A 28 12.03 -0.05 18.02
CA ARG A 28 12.76 0.22 16.77
C ARG A 28 12.46 -0.82 15.68
N HIS A 29 12.36 -2.11 16.03
CA HIS A 29 12.06 -3.14 15.02
C HIS A 29 10.63 -3.05 14.50
N GLN A 30 9.68 -2.68 15.35
CA GLN A 30 8.28 -2.56 14.95
C GLN A 30 8.10 -1.48 13.89
N TRP A 31 8.82 -0.36 14.02
CA TRP A 31 8.80 0.70 13.01
C TRP A 31 9.34 0.23 11.66
N TYR A 32 10.41 -0.57 11.63
CA TYR A 32 10.91 -1.14 10.38
C TYR A 32 9.90 -2.09 9.73
N GLY A 33 9.21 -2.92 10.52
CA GLY A 33 8.17 -3.82 10.01
C GLY A 33 6.95 -3.09 9.44
N VAL A 34 6.52 -2.01 10.09
CA VAL A 34 5.41 -1.17 9.59
C VAL A 34 5.83 -0.46 8.30
N ILE A 35 7.01 0.17 8.28
CA ILE A 35 7.51 0.89 7.10
C ILE A 35 7.68 -0.06 5.91
N SER A 36 8.28 -1.24 6.11
CA SER A 36 8.48 -2.20 5.01
C SER A 36 7.16 -2.69 4.44
N THR A 37 6.16 -2.95 5.29
CA THR A 37 4.82 -3.37 4.87
C THR A 37 4.14 -2.27 4.04
N VAL A 38 4.21 -1.00 4.49
CA VAL A 38 3.65 0.14 3.75
C VAL A 38 4.34 0.31 2.40
N ILE A 39 5.68 0.24 2.37
CA ILE A 39 6.44 0.34 1.11
C ILE A 39 6.08 -0.81 0.17
N PHE A 40 5.99 -2.05 0.68
CA PHE A 40 5.62 -3.19 -0.14
C PHE A 40 4.25 -3.02 -0.77
N TRP A 41 3.24 -2.61 0.00
CA TRP A 41 1.90 -2.33 -0.52
C TRP A 41 1.87 -1.15 -1.50
N ALA A 42 2.63 -0.09 -1.21
CA ALA A 42 2.75 1.05 -2.12
C ALA A 42 3.37 0.63 -3.45
N VAL A 43 4.44 -0.15 -3.44
CA VAL A 43 5.07 -0.68 -4.67
C VAL A 43 4.14 -1.64 -5.40
N LEU A 44 3.44 -2.53 -4.68
CA LEU A 44 2.49 -3.48 -5.26
C LEU A 44 1.35 -2.77 -6.02
N LEU A 45 0.88 -1.62 -5.52
CA LEU A 45 -0.17 -0.83 -6.18
C LEU A 45 0.37 0.11 -7.26
N VAL A 46 1.47 0.80 -6.99
CA VAL A 46 2.02 1.83 -7.88
C VAL A 46 2.75 1.21 -9.07
N ALA A 47 3.49 0.10 -8.87
CA ALA A 47 4.30 -0.49 -9.93
C ALA A 47 3.47 -0.98 -11.13
N PRO A 48 2.35 -1.71 -10.96
CA PRO A 48 1.52 -2.11 -12.10
C PRO A 48 0.88 -0.92 -12.82
N LEU A 49 0.44 0.10 -12.07
CA LEU A 49 -0.14 1.31 -12.64
C LEU A 49 0.89 2.09 -13.47
N TYR A 50 2.11 2.25 -12.95
CA TYR A 50 3.20 2.91 -13.66
C TYR A 50 3.61 2.14 -14.92
N LEU A 51 3.75 0.82 -14.83
CA LEU A 51 4.05 -0.04 -15.98
C LEU A 51 2.95 0.04 -17.04
N TYR A 52 1.68 0.09 -16.63
CA TYR A 52 0.55 0.24 -17.55
C TYR A 52 0.63 1.56 -18.33
N GLN A 53 0.80 2.68 -17.64
CA GLN A 53 0.89 3.99 -18.30
C GLN A 53 2.09 4.08 -19.24
N GLN A 54 3.25 3.56 -18.84
CA GLN A 54 4.46 3.70 -19.64
C GLN A 54 4.48 2.77 -20.88
N TYR A 55 3.96 1.54 -20.75
CA TYR A 55 4.14 0.51 -21.78
C TYR A 55 2.84 0.06 -22.46
N LEU A 56 1.73 -0.01 -21.73
CA LEU A 56 0.47 -0.49 -22.27
C LEU A 56 -0.36 0.63 -22.90
N GLN A 57 -0.30 1.85 -22.37
CA GLN A 57 -1.01 3.00 -22.94
C GLN A 57 -0.77 3.21 -24.44
N PRO A 58 0.46 3.27 -24.98
CA PRO A 58 0.66 3.47 -26.42
C PRO A 58 0.15 2.30 -27.27
N ILE A 59 0.06 1.10 -26.70
CA ILE A 59 -0.49 -0.08 -27.38
C ILE A 59 -2.02 0.04 -27.41
N VAL A 60 -2.64 0.34 -26.26
CA VAL A 60 -4.08 0.55 -26.13
C VAL A 60 -4.54 1.70 -27.02
N ASP A 61 -3.80 2.81 -27.09
CA ASP A 61 -4.13 3.95 -27.96
C ASP A 61 -4.23 3.52 -29.43
N LYS A 62 -3.28 2.70 -29.91
CA LYS A 62 -3.30 2.18 -31.28
C LYS A 62 -4.51 1.28 -31.57
N PHE A 63 -5.01 0.55 -30.58
CA PHE A 63 -6.22 -0.27 -30.72
C PHE A 63 -7.52 0.51 -30.47
N SER A 64 -7.50 1.56 -29.64
CA SER A 64 -8.66 2.41 -29.34
C SER A 64 -9.08 3.26 -30.54
N VAL A 65 -8.13 3.69 -31.37
CA VAL A 65 -8.38 4.39 -32.64
C VAL A 65 -9.15 3.49 -33.63
N SER A 66 -8.98 2.16 -33.54
CA SER A 66 -9.75 1.18 -34.31
C SER A 66 -11.17 0.96 -33.76
N ALA A 67 -11.37 1.14 -32.45
CA ALA A 67 -12.65 0.91 -31.77
C ALA A 67 -13.56 2.15 -31.66
N GLY A 68 -13.07 3.36 -31.98
CA GLY A 68 -13.87 4.60 -31.97
C GLY A 68 -14.29 5.08 -30.57
N VAL A 69 -13.73 4.51 -29.50
CA VAL A 69 -14.07 4.84 -28.12
C VAL A 69 -12.84 5.43 -27.43
N PRO A 70 -12.79 6.75 -27.19
CA PRO A 70 -11.73 7.34 -26.39
C PRO A 70 -11.87 6.82 -24.95
N ALA A 71 -10.83 6.19 -24.41
CA ALA A 71 -10.82 5.71 -23.03
C ALA A 71 -10.44 6.87 -22.10
N THR A 72 -11.39 7.78 -21.88
CA THR A 72 -11.15 9.08 -21.22
C THR A 72 -11.31 9.02 -19.69
N GLY A 73 -11.60 7.85 -19.11
CA GLY A 73 -11.82 7.68 -17.68
C GLY A 73 -10.52 7.54 -16.87
N PRO A 74 -10.61 7.66 -15.53
CA PRO A 74 -9.47 7.41 -14.64
C PRO A 74 -8.94 5.99 -14.90
N PHE A 75 -7.62 5.87 -15.04
CA PHE A 75 -6.91 4.64 -15.41
C PHE A 75 -7.06 4.17 -16.87
N GLY A 76 -7.52 5.03 -17.78
CA GLY A 76 -7.66 4.67 -19.20
C GLY A 76 -8.75 3.62 -19.44
N LEU A 77 -9.76 3.60 -18.55
CA LEU A 77 -10.96 2.80 -18.71
C LEU A 77 -12.05 3.65 -19.38
N PRO A 78 -12.87 3.08 -20.28
CA PRO A 78 -14.01 3.78 -20.84
C PRO A 78 -15.00 4.13 -19.73
N THR A 79 -15.50 5.36 -19.76
CA THR A 79 -16.49 5.83 -18.79
C THR A 79 -17.84 5.16 -19.05
N PHE A 80 -18.68 5.05 -18.01
CA PHE A 80 -20.03 4.48 -18.15
C PHE A 80 -20.87 5.22 -19.22
N ALA A 81 -20.68 6.53 -19.38
CA ALA A 81 -21.33 7.34 -20.40
C ALA A 81 -20.88 6.97 -21.83
N GLU A 82 -19.62 6.59 -22.03
CA GLU A 82 -19.09 6.11 -23.31
C GLU A 82 -19.61 4.70 -23.64
N LEU A 83 -19.73 3.84 -22.63
CA LEU A 83 -20.33 2.51 -22.78
C LEU A 83 -21.83 2.59 -23.15
N GLN A 84 -22.56 3.56 -22.60
CA GLN A 84 -23.98 3.77 -22.95
C GLN A 84 -24.16 4.20 -24.41
N LYS A 85 -23.24 5.02 -24.94
CA LYS A 85 -23.23 5.41 -26.37
C LYS A 85 -22.98 4.23 -27.30
N LEU A 86 -22.21 3.22 -26.87
CA LEU A 86 -21.97 1.99 -27.63
C LEU A 86 -23.15 1.02 -27.60
N LEU A 87 -23.92 0.98 -26.51
CA LEU A 87 -25.03 0.04 -26.34
C LEU A 87 -26.33 0.53 -27.00
N ASN A 88 -26.57 1.84 -27.05
CA ASN A 88 -27.73 2.45 -27.71
C ASN A 88 -27.97 1.99 -29.17
N PRO A 89 -26.96 1.92 -30.07
CA PRO A 89 -27.19 1.46 -31.43
C PRO A 89 -27.60 -0.02 -31.54
N PHE A 90 -27.32 -0.84 -30.52
CA PHE A 90 -27.73 -2.25 -30.48
C PHE A 90 -29.10 -2.47 -29.83
N GLN A 91 -29.61 -1.51 -29.05
CA GLN A 91 -30.94 -1.58 -28.44
C GLN A 91 -32.05 -0.96 -29.30
N SER A 92 -31.69 -0.20 -30.34
CA SER A 92 -32.65 0.44 -31.25
C SER A 92 -33.02 -0.42 -32.48
N LYS A 93 -32.78 -1.74 -32.43
CA LYS A 93 -33.17 -2.69 -33.48
C LYS A 93 -34.07 -3.79 -32.93
#